data_AF-A0A9D1GDW6-F1
#
_entry.id   AF-A0A9D1GDW6-F1
#
_cell.length_a   1.000
_cell.length_b   1.000
_cell.length_c   1.000
_cell.angle_alpha   90.00
_cell.angle_beta   90.00
_cell.angle_gamma   90.00
#
_symmetry.space_group_name_H-M   'P 1'
#
loop_
_entity.id
_entity.type
_entity.pdbx_description
1 polymer ?
#
loop_
_entity_poly.entity_id
_entity_poly.type
_entity_poly.pdbx_seq_one_letter_code
_entity_poly.pdbx_strand_id
1 'polypeptide(L)'
;MKRWIVVCVFTILLPSFAWGQKNSTDTVSSYENRFIRPLVDVLQEIEQRFGVRLKFTPADIEGKMLTYADFRIRPYSLEETLQNVFSPTEFKFERQKKQVYRIRPYEYYRRTPADGEKLLAWLHGKYRSREEWEVRRSVLKSDFRRLLGIDPLLAKSVDSPRSFKGKERKYDGYTVQNFALETLPDLYVCGSIYAPTKRGRHSLIMMPVGHWADARYNPDMQYRFAALARAGAVCVSFDLVGWGESEMQLGKGSHNTALSQPLQCLWGVKILDWILADRKDIDKRRIGVCGGSGGGTLSVFLTLLDERYTAAAPAMSFTSHFDGGCPCESGMGTTRAAGGSCNAELVATFAPKPMLVVSDGGDWTASVPTLEYPFLQDIYGYYGAKQQVRNAHFPDERHQFTPAKRQAVYDFFIEVFGLDGDRCDESRVTLESPAQLQMFGCPEKFPAGSVFSLAELKSLMAAPE
;
A
#
# COMPACT_ATOMS: atom_id res chain seq x y z
N MET A 1 -6.93 76.25 11.93
CA MET A 1 -5.48 76.30 12.20
C MET A 1 -4.96 74.89 12.43
N LYS A 2 -3.96 74.50 11.62
CA LYS A 2 -3.06 73.32 11.66
C LYS A 2 -3.54 72.03 12.37
N ARG A 3 -3.94 71.05 11.55
CA ARG A 3 -4.01 69.61 11.89
C ARG A 3 -2.58 69.06 11.99
N TRP A 4 -2.26 68.40 13.10
CA TRP A 4 -1.06 67.56 13.23
C TRP A 4 -1.47 66.10 13.05
N ILE A 5 -0.88 65.43 12.06
CA ILE A 5 -1.01 64.00 11.82
C ILE A 5 0.08 63.32 12.66
N VAL A 6 -0.34 62.54 13.66
CA VAL A 6 0.56 61.63 14.38
C VAL A 6 0.66 60.34 13.56
N VAL A 7 1.83 60.08 13.00
CA VAL A 7 2.15 58.81 12.35
C VAL A 7 2.66 57.85 13.43
N CYS A 8 1.83 56.89 13.85
CA CYS A 8 2.25 55.78 14.69
C CYS A 8 2.90 54.70 13.81
N VAL A 9 4.23 54.63 13.81
CA VAL A 9 4.99 53.51 13.25
C VAL A 9 4.90 52.34 14.24
N PHE A 10 4.15 51.30 13.90
CA PHE A 10 4.21 50.02 14.60
C PHE A 10 5.43 49.24 14.12
N THR A 11 6.49 49.26 14.92
CA THR A 11 7.61 48.33 14.80
C THR A 11 7.15 46.95 15.29
N ILE A 12 6.95 46.02 14.37
CA ILE A 12 6.74 44.61 14.71
C ILE A 12 8.09 44.04 15.17
N LEU A 13 8.25 43.89 16.48
CA LEU A 13 9.35 43.12 17.08
C LEU A 13 9.08 41.62 16.83
N LEU A 14 9.83 41.03 15.91
CA LEU A 14 9.93 39.57 15.77
C LEU A 14 10.75 39.03 16.96
N PRO A 15 10.32 37.96 17.64
CA PRO A 15 11.11 37.36 18.71
C PRO A 15 12.35 36.68 18.11
N SER A 16 13.52 37.22 18.42
CA SER A 16 14.80 36.55 18.19
C SER A 16 14.87 35.32 19.10
N PHE A 17 14.71 34.14 18.52
CA PHE A 17 15.06 32.89 19.20
C PHE A 17 16.59 32.86 19.35
N ALA A 18 17.08 33.19 20.54
CA ALA A 18 18.46 32.95 20.92
C ALA A 18 18.65 31.44 21.17
N TRP A 19 19.22 30.74 20.20
CA TRP A 19 19.75 29.40 20.41
C TRP A 19 21.12 29.51 21.07
N GLY A 20 21.29 28.76 22.16
CA GLY A 20 22.51 28.78 22.97
C GLY A 20 23.76 28.48 22.15
N GLN A 21 24.80 29.28 22.37
CA GLN A 21 26.17 28.95 21.98
C GLN A 21 26.56 27.61 22.59
N LYS A 22 26.57 26.56 21.77
CA LYS A 22 27.29 25.33 22.05
C LYS A 22 28.75 25.60 21.71
N ASN A 23 29.65 25.41 22.67
CA ASN A 23 31.10 25.58 22.55
C ASN A 23 31.64 25.05 21.20
N SER A 24 32.01 25.95 20.30
CA SER A 24 32.80 25.62 19.13
C SER A 24 34.24 25.38 19.58
N THR A 25 34.67 24.13 19.62
CA THR A 25 36.09 23.88 19.37
C THR A 25 36.31 24.23 17.90
N ASP A 26 36.81 25.44 17.64
CA ASP A 26 37.27 25.89 16.33
C ASP A 26 38.41 24.99 15.86
N THR A 27 38.07 23.83 15.28
CA THR A 27 39.02 23.10 14.45
C THR A 27 39.02 23.80 13.10
N VAL A 28 40.13 24.44 12.75
CA VAL A 28 40.38 24.95 11.39
C VAL A 28 40.01 23.86 10.38
N SER A 29 39.22 24.22 9.36
CA SER A 29 38.85 23.28 8.29
C SER A 29 40.11 22.76 7.62
N SER A 30 40.34 21.44 7.66
CA SER A 30 41.62 20.84 7.26
C SER A 30 41.44 19.44 6.68
N TYR A 31 42.52 18.89 6.15
CA TYR A 31 42.53 17.51 5.70
C TYR A 31 42.30 16.52 6.84
N GLU A 32 42.86 16.78 8.02
CA GLU A 32 42.77 15.93 9.22
C GLU A 32 41.34 15.78 9.73
N ASN A 33 40.55 16.86 9.71
CA ASN A 33 39.12 16.79 10.04
C ASN A 33 38.23 16.53 8.82
N ARG A 34 38.84 16.21 7.66
CA ARG A 34 38.16 15.90 6.39
C ARG A 34 37.25 17.03 5.91
N PHE A 35 37.59 18.29 6.19
CA PHE A 35 36.80 19.47 5.80
C PHE A 35 35.30 19.28 6.11
N ILE A 36 35.02 18.76 7.31
CA ILE A 36 33.68 18.37 7.72
C ILE A 36 32.87 19.59 8.14
N ARG A 37 31.60 19.65 7.72
CA ARG A 37 30.66 20.72 8.10
C ARG A 37 29.30 20.15 8.54
N PRO A 38 28.57 20.83 9.42
CA PRO A 38 27.17 20.53 9.67
C PRO A 38 26.37 20.60 8.36
N LEU A 39 25.54 19.58 8.09
CA LEU A 39 24.75 19.52 6.86
C LEU A 39 23.80 20.73 6.76
N VAL A 40 23.23 21.18 7.89
CA VAL A 40 22.36 22.36 7.94
C VAL A 40 23.04 23.61 7.37
N ASP A 41 24.32 23.84 7.69
CA ASP A 41 25.07 25.00 7.22
C ASP A 41 25.35 24.90 5.71
N VAL A 42 25.63 23.68 5.23
CA VAL A 42 25.81 23.41 3.80
C VAL A 42 24.51 23.67 3.03
N LEU A 43 23.35 23.27 3.57
CA LEU A 43 22.06 23.52 2.94
C LEU A 43 21.72 25.03 2.90
N GLN A 44 21.98 25.77 3.97
CA GLN A 44 21.78 27.22 4.02
C GLN A 44 22.67 27.94 3.00
N GLU A 45 23.93 27.53 2.84
CA GLU A 45 24.81 28.07 1.81
C GLU A 45 24.27 27.79 0.40
N ILE A 46 23.78 26.58 0.14
CA ILE A 46 23.18 26.24 -1.16
C ILE A 46 21.96 27.11 -1.45
N GLU A 47 21.07 27.33 -0.47
CA GLU A 47 19.91 28.22 -0.62
C GLU A 47 20.34 29.63 -1.03
N GLN A 48 21.31 30.20 -0.30
CA GLN A 48 21.81 31.55 -0.55
C GLN A 48 22.52 31.65 -1.91
N ARG A 49 23.41 30.70 -2.20
CA ARG A 49 24.27 30.72 -3.39
C ARG A 49 23.50 30.56 -4.69
N PHE A 50 22.50 29.67 -4.72
CA PHE A 50 21.74 29.37 -5.93
C PHE A 50 20.38 30.08 -5.98
N GLY A 51 20.04 30.87 -4.96
CA GLY A 51 18.76 31.56 -4.88
C GLY A 51 17.58 30.58 -4.88
N VAL A 52 17.68 29.49 -4.11
CA VAL A 52 16.65 28.46 -4.04
C VAL A 52 16.13 28.30 -2.62
N ARG A 53 14.98 27.65 -2.51
CA ARG A 53 14.39 27.25 -1.23
C ARG A 53 14.47 25.73 -1.07
N LEU A 54 15.16 25.27 -0.03
CA LEU A 54 15.25 23.88 0.38
C LEU A 54 14.28 23.63 1.54
N LYS A 55 13.33 22.71 1.35
CA LYS A 55 12.35 22.32 2.37
C LYS A 55 12.74 20.98 2.99
N PHE A 56 12.95 20.94 4.31
CA PHE A 56 13.26 19.72 5.05
C PHE A 56 12.68 19.78 6.47
N THR A 57 12.56 18.62 7.11
CA THR A 57 12.22 18.55 8.55
C THR A 57 13.49 18.80 9.35
N PRO A 58 13.53 19.79 10.27
CA PRO A 58 14.75 20.10 11.02
C PRO A 58 15.32 18.88 11.76
N ALA A 59 14.47 18.08 12.41
CA ALA A 59 14.86 16.88 13.15
C ALA A 59 15.55 15.80 12.29
N ASP A 60 15.32 15.79 10.96
CA ASP A 60 15.97 14.83 10.06
C ASP A 60 17.44 15.22 9.79
N ILE A 61 17.75 16.52 9.78
CA ILE A 61 19.04 17.09 9.35
C ILE A 61 19.91 17.50 10.53
N GLU A 62 19.32 17.84 11.67
CA GLU A 62 20.04 18.29 12.85
C GLU A 62 21.09 17.26 13.32
N GLY A 63 22.31 17.73 13.61
CA GLY A 63 23.42 16.89 14.02
C GLY A 63 24.07 16.05 12.91
N LYS A 64 23.54 16.06 11.67
CA LYS A 64 24.17 15.40 10.53
C LYS A 64 25.37 16.20 10.05
N MET A 65 26.47 15.50 9.78
CA MET A 65 27.73 16.09 9.32
C MET A 65 28.07 15.60 7.91
N LEU A 66 28.65 16.47 7.09
CA LEU A 66 29.08 16.17 5.72
C LEU A 66 30.59 16.37 5.59
N THR A 67 31.32 15.32 5.26
CA THR A 67 32.77 15.39 4.98
C THR A 67 33.03 15.95 3.58
N TYR A 68 34.12 16.69 3.45
CA TYR A 68 34.56 17.36 2.22
C TYR A 68 33.47 18.26 1.64
N ALA A 69 32.71 18.93 2.52
CA ALA A 69 31.47 19.61 2.15
C ALA A 69 31.65 20.65 1.03
N ASP A 70 32.63 21.53 1.18
CA ASP A 70 32.86 22.64 0.23
C ASP A 70 33.29 22.11 -1.15
N PHE A 71 34.01 20.99 -1.18
CA PHE A 71 34.48 20.33 -2.41
C PHE A 71 33.36 19.63 -3.18
N ARG A 72 32.17 19.49 -2.58
CA ARG A 72 30.97 18.94 -3.24
C ARG A 72 30.17 20.00 -3.98
N ILE A 73 30.40 21.29 -3.69
CA ILE A 73 29.71 22.39 -4.36
C ILE A 73 30.24 22.57 -5.78
N ARG A 74 29.33 22.73 -6.73
CA ARG A 74 29.62 23.13 -8.11
C ARG A 74 29.07 24.52 -8.35
N PRO A 75 29.91 25.57 -8.35
CA PRO A 75 29.49 26.96 -8.48
C PRO A 75 28.53 27.23 -9.67
N TYR A 76 28.64 26.42 -10.71
CA TYR A 76 27.93 26.55 -11.98
C TYR A 76 26.67 25.66 -12.10
N SER A 77 26.42 24.75 -11.15
CA SER A 77 25.32 23.78 -11.26
C SER A 77 24.74 23.42 -9.89
N LEU A 78 23.50 23.87 -9.66
CA LEU A 78 22.73 23.48 -8.47
C LEU A 78 22.48 21.96 -8.45
N GLU A 79 22.14 21.37 -9.60
CA GLU A 79 21.79 19.96 -9.67
C GLU A 79 23.00 19.06 -9.36
N GLU A 80 24.18 19.36 -9.92
CA GLU A 80 25.40 18.65 -9.55
C GLU A 80 25.78 18.88 -8.09
N THR A 81 25.57 20.10 -7.57
CA THR A 81 25.80 20.40 -6.15
C THR A 81 24.93 19.53 -5.26
N LEU A 82 23.62 19.50 -5.49
CA LEU A 82 22.69 18.68 -4.73
C LEU A 82 23.04 17.19 -4.87
N GLN A 83 23.37 16.73 -6.08
CA GLN A 83 23.79 15.34 -6.31
C GLN A 83 25.05 14.96 -5.51
N ASN A 84 26.08 15.82 -5.50
CA ASN A 84 27.33 15.57 -4.79
C ASN A 84 27.18 15.63 -3.27
N VAL A 85 26.30 16.51 -2.79
CA VAL A 85 25.98 16.67 -1.36
C VAL A 85 25.16 15.51 -0.84
N PHE A 86 24.19 15.01 -1.61
CA PHE A 86 23.27 13.98 -1.16
C PHE A 86 23.67 12.55 -1.49
N SER A 87 24.46 12.30 -2.55
CA SER A 87 24.94 10.95 -2.89
C SER A 87 25.65 10.18 -1.77
N PRO A 88 26.42 10.78 -0.83
CA PRO A 88 27.02 10.05 0.28
C PRO A 88 26.09 9.95 1.52
N THR A 89 24.86 10.46 1.44
CA THR A 89 23.95 10.58 2.58
C THR A 89 22.74 9.68 2.43
N GLU A 90 21.98 9.51 3.52
CA GLU A 90 20.68 8.84 3.51
C GLU A 90 19.55 9.74 3.00
N PHE A 91 19.85 10.86 2.34
CA PHE A 91 18.86 11.84 1.87
C PHE A 91 18.84 11.92 0.34
N LYS A 92 17.70 12.37 -0.19
CA LYS A 92 17.50 12.73 -1.59
C LYS A 92 16.86 14.12 -1.70
N PHE A 93 16.91 14.69 -2.90
CA PHE A 93 16.26 15.95 -3.23
C PHE A 93 15.24 15.78 -4.36
N GLU A 94 14.13 16.48 -4.26
CA GLU A 94 13.07 16.47 -5.29
C GLU A 94 12.65 17.91 -5.61
N ARG A 95 12.66 18.28 -6.89
CA ARG A 95 12.17 19.59 -7.35
C ARG A 95 10.65 19.63 -7.25
N GLN A 96 10.12 20.58 -6.47
CA GLN A 96 8.67 20.77 -6.28
C GLN A 96 8.09 21.79 -7.26
N LYS A 97 8.75 22.95 -7.37
CA LYS A 97 8.41 24.05 -8.28
C LYS A 97 9.70 24.74 -8.73
N LYS A 98 9.60 25.76 -9.59
CA LYS A 98 10.75 26.61 -9.94
C LYS A 98 11.42 27.11 -8.66
N GLN A 99 12.71 26.80 -8.49
CA GLN A 99 13.55 27.15 -7.33
C GLN A 99 13.11 26.61 -5.95
N VAL A 100 12.19 25.66 -5.88
CA VAL A 100 11.81 25.02 -4.60
C VAL A 100 12.12 23.53 -4.67
N TYR A 101 12.98 23.08 -3.77
CA TYR A 101 13.38 21.68 -3.64
C TYR A 101 12.99 21.16 -2.26
N ARG A 102 12.69 19.86 -2.19
CA ARG A 102 12.38 19.18 -0.94
C ARG A 102 13.46 18.16 -0.67
N ILE A 103 14.04 18.21 0.52
CA ILE A 103 15.03 17.24 1.00
C ILE A 103 14.34 16.30 1.97
N ARG A 104 14.53 15.00 1.76
CA ARG A 104 13.87 13.93 2.51
C ARG A 104 14.80 12.74 2.63
N PRO A 105 14.62 11.87 3.64
CA PRO A 105 15.28 10.57 3.67
C PRO A 105 15.06 9.79 2.37
N TYR A 106 16.02 8.94 2.02
CA TYR A 106 15.90 8.01 0.92
C TYR A 106 14.78 7.01 1.21
N GLU A 107 13.86 6.90 0.27
CA GLU A 107 12.70 6.03 0.36
C GLU A 107 12.94 4.83 -0.57
N TYR A 108 13.36 3.69 -0.04
CA TYR A 108 13.69 2.50 -0.86
C TYR A 108 12.55 2.05 -1.79
N TYR A 109 11.31 2.29 -1.37
CA TYR A 109 10.08 1.93 -2.09
C TYR A 109 9.67 2.94 -3.16
N ARG A 110 10.30 4.12 -3.26
CA ARG A 110 9.88 5.21 -4.15
C ARG A 110 10.98 5.63 -5.10
N ARG A 111 10.67 5.56 -6.40
CA ARG A 111 11.48 6.02 -7.53
C ARG A 111 10.67 7.02 -8.36
N THR A 112 11.23 7.50 -9.46
CA THR A 112 10.54 8.43 -10.36
C THR A 112 9.84 7.69 -11.52
N PRO A 113 8.82 8.28 -12.17
CA PRO A 113 8.24 7.72 -13.39
C PRO A 113 9.28 7.44 -14.48
N ALA A 114 10.33 8.26 -14.60
CA ALA A 114 11.43 8.03 -15.54
C ALA A 114 12.27 6.78 -15.19
N ASP A 115 12.42 6.46 -13.89
CA ASP A 115 13.03 5.19 -13.48
C ASP A 115 12.11 4.01 -13.77
N GLY A 116 10.79 4.21 -13.60
CA GLY A 116 9.76 3.25 -13.98
C GLY A 116 9.80 2.90 -15.47
N GLU A 117 9.87 3.90 -16.33
CA GLU A 117 10.02 3.73 -17.79
C GLU A 117 11.26 2.90 -18.14
N LYS A 118 12.43 3.24 -17.57
CA LYS A 118 13.67 2.48 -17.77
C LYS A 118 13.54 1.04 -17.28
N LEU A 119 12.91 0.82 -16.13
CA LEU A 119 12.69 -0.51 -15.57
C LEU A 119 11.79 -1.34 -16.48
N LEU A 120 10.63 -0.81 -16.90
CA LEU A 120 9.72 -1.51 -17.80
C LEU A 120 10.36 -1.82 -19.16
N ALA A 121 11.14 -0.89 -19.71
CA ALA A 121 11.91 -1.14 -20.93
C ALA A 121 12.94 -2.27 -20.76
N TRP A 122 13.65 -2.31 -19.63
CA TRP A 122 14.58 -3.39 -19.31
C TRP A 122 13.86 -4.74 -19.14
N LEU A 123 12.69 -4.75 -18.50
CA LEU A 123 11.86 -5.94 -18.32
C LEU A 123 11.31 -6.49 -19.64
N HIS A 124 10.86 -5.62 -20.56
CA HIS A 124 10.50 -6.04 -21.93
C HIS A 124 11.67 -6.69 -22.69
N GLY A 125 12.92 -6.38 -22.32
CA GLY A 125 14.10 -7.04 -22.85
C GLY A 125 14.29 -8.49 -22.37
N LYS A 126 13.52 -8.95 -21.36
CA LYS A 126 13.66 -10.28 -20.73
C LYS A 126 12.75 -11.36 -21.29
N TYR A 127 11.67 -10.98 -21.97
CA TYR A 127 10.70 -11.90 -22.55
C TYR A 127 10.01 -11.25 -23.74
N ARG A 128 9.81 -12.03 -24.81
CA ARG A 128 9.18 -11.60 -26.06
C ARG A 128 8.11 -12.56 -26.55
N SER A 129 7.95 -13.70 -25.90
CA SER A 129 6.93 -14.70 -26.20
C SER A 129 6.25 -15.20 -24.94
N ARG A 130 5.17 -15.96 -25.12
CA ARG A 130 4.47 -16.63 -24.03
C ARG A 130 5.38 -17.58 -23.27
N GLU A 131 6.20 -18.35 -23.97
CA GLU A 131 7.08 -19.36 -23.39
C GLU A 131 8.15 -18.71 -22.49
N GLU A 132 8.80 -17.65 -22.97
CA GLU A 132 9.77 -16.88 -22.19
C GLU A 132 9.12 -16.20 -20.98
N TRP A 133 7.92 -15.66 -21.16
CA TRP A 133 7.16 -15.07 -20.07
C TRP A 133 6.76 -16.10 -19.02
N GLU A 134 6.32 -17.31 -19.38
CA GLU A 134 5.96 -18.35 -18.41
C GLU A 134 7.17 -18.81 -17.59
N VAL A 135 8.37 -18.87 -18.20
CA VAL A 135 9.62 -19.11 -17.46
C VAL A 135 9.87 -17.99 -16.45
N ARG A 136 9.81 -16.73 -16.89
CA ARG A 136 9.97 -15.55 -16.01
C ARG A 136 8.95 -15.55 -14.87
N ARG A 137 7.68 -15.84 -15.19
CA ARG A 137 6.54 -15.89 -14.27
C ARG A 137 6.73 -16.94 -13.19
N SER A 138 7.22 -18.13 -13.54
CA SER A 138 7.53 -19.19 -12.57
C SER A 138 8.60 -18.74 -11.57
N VAL A 139 9.68 -18.12 -12.07
CA VAL A 139 10.75 -17.58 -11.20
C VAL A 139 10.20 -16.45 -10.33
N LEU A 140 9.39 -15.53 -10.87
CA LEU A 140 8.76 -14.46 -10.10
C LEU A 140 7.93 -15.00 -8.93
N LYS A 141 7.05 -15.96 -9.19
CA LYS A 141 6.19 -16.55 -8.15
C LYS A 141 7.03 -17.22 -7.05
N SER A 142 8.02 -18.03 -7.44
CA SER A 142 8.90 -18.73 -6.50
C SER A 142 9.72 -17.76 -5.65
N ASP A 143 10.40 -16.81 -6.27
CA ASP A 143 11.23 -15.83 -5.56
C ASP A 143 10.39 -14.87 -4.72
N PHE A 144 9.22 -14.44 -5.20
CA PHE A 144 8.29 -13.63 -4.43
C PHE A 144 7.91 -14.34 -3.13
N ARG A 145 7.51 -15.62 -3.23
CA ARG A 145 7.11 -16.44 -2.08
C ARG A 145 8.26 -16.61 -1.07
N ARG A 146 9.48 -16.84 -1.56
CA ARG A 146 10.70 -16.94 -0.75
C ARG A 146 11.04 -15.61 -0.06
N LEU A 147 11.04 -14.49 -0.79
CA LEU A 147 11.35 -13.16 -0.24
C LEU A 147 10.29 -12.71 0.76
N LEU A 148 9.02 -12.99 0.50
CA LEU A 148 7.92 -12.73 1.42
C LEU A 148 8.08 -13.54 2.72
N GLY A 149 8.66 -14.74 2.67
CA GLY A 149 8.83 -15.59 3.84
C GLY A 149 7.51 -16.19 4.31
N ILE A 150 6.57 -16.45 3.39
CA ILE A 150 5.23 -16.96 3.73
C ILE A 150 5.22 -18.46 4.03
N ASP A 151 6.13 -19.25 3.44
CA ASP A 151 6.17 -20.70 3.67
C ASP A 151 6.37 -21.10 5.14
N PRO A 152 7.33 -20.52 5.88
CA PRO A 152 7.45 -20.77 7.32
C PRO A 152 6.19 -20.39 8.13
N LEU A 153 5.46 -19.35 7.72
CA LEU A 153 4.22 -18.95 8.37
C LEU A 153 3.08 -19.94 8.11
N LEU A 154 3.00 -20.45 6.88
CA LEU A 154 2.00 -21.45 6.51
C LEU A 154 2.25 -22.77 7.22
N ALA A 155 3.52 -23.20 7.34
CA ALA A 155 3.89 -24.39 8.09
C ALA A 155 3.50 -24.28 9.58
N LYS A 156 3.63 -23.09 10.18
CA LYS A 156 3.22 -22.81 11.55
C LYS A 156 1.73 -22.48 11.71
N SER A 157 0.95 -22.49 10.63
CA SER A 157 -0.48 -22.18 10.71
C SER A 157 -1.26 -23.33 11.36
N VAL A 158 -2.34 -23.01 12.06
CA VAL A 158 -3.17 -24.04 12.69
C VAL A 158 -3.86 -24.90 11.62
N ASP A 159 -3.79 -26.23 11.79
CA ASP A 159 -4.42 -27.20 10.88
C ASP A 159 -5.95 -27.19 10.97
N SER A 160 -6.47 -27.07 12.20
CA SER A 160 -7.90 -27.00 12.50
C SER A 160 -8.23 -25.64 13.13
N PRO A 161 -8.39 -24.59 12.31
CA PRO A 161 -8.57 -23.24 12.83
C PRO A 161 -9.87 -23.10 13.60
N ARG A 162 -9.80 -22.59 14.84
CA ARG A 162 -10.99 -22.09 15.51
C ARG A 162 -11.57 -20.93 14.69
N SER A 163 -12.86 -21.00 14.39
CA SER A 163 -13.57 -19.91 13.72
C SER A 163 -14.84 -19.56 14.47
N PHE A 164 -15.09 -18.27 14.59
CA PHE A 164 -16.25 -17.72 15.27
C PHE A 164 -17.05 -16.90 14.26
N LYS A 165 -18.37 -17.03 14.31
CA LYS A 165 -19.30 -16.25 13.48
C LYS A 165 -20.26 -15.49 14.38
N GLY A 166 -20.34 -14.18 14.18
CA GLY A 166 -21.30 -13.34 14.88
C GLY A 166 -22.74 -13.56 14.40
N LYS A 167 -23.68 -12.83 15.00
CA LYS A 167 -25.07 -12.80 14.54
C LYS A 167 -25.13 -12.24 13.12
N GLU A 168 -25.81 -12.95 12.22
CA GLU A 168 -26.13 -12.44 10.89
C GLU A 168 -27.14 -11.28 11.00
N ARG A 169 -26.80 -10.16 10.36
CA ARG A 169 -27.61 -8.95 10.30
C ARG A 169 -28.14 -8.79 8.88
N LYS A 170 -29.45 -8.59 8.74
CA LYS A 170 -30.14 -8.56 7.44
C LYS A 170 -30.48 -7.12 7.05
N TYR A 171 -30.24 -6.79 5.79
CA TYR A 171 -30.53 -5.50 5.18
C TYR A 171 -31.29 -5.69 3.87
N ASP A 172 -31.53 -4.61 3.14
CA ASP A 172 -32.14 -4.66 1.82
C ASP A 172 -31.20 -5.42 0.87
N GLY A 173 -31.54 -6.65 0.49
CA GLY A 173 -30.85 -7.44 -0.53
C GLY A 173 -29.53 -8.12 -0.12
N TYR A 174 -29.00 -7.85 1.08
CA TYR A 174 -27.76 -8.47 1.59
C TYR A 174 -27.80 -8.73 3.10
N THR A 175 -26.85 -9.52 3.58
CA THR A 175 -26.57 -9.74 5.02
C THR A 175 -25.13 -9.36 5.34
N VAL A 176 -24.86 -9.05 6.60
CA VAL A 176 -23.51 -8.88 7.15
C VAL A 176 -23.33 -9.82 8.34
N GLN A 177 -22.22 -10.54 8.34
CA GLN A 177 -21.84 -11.41 9.46
C GLN A 177 -20.36 -11.21 9.77
N ASN A 178 -20.05 -10.85 11.02
CA ASN A 178 -18.66 -10.74 11.47
C ASN A 178 -18.09 -12.13 11.70
N PHE A 179 -16.77 -12.26 11.54
CA PHE A 179 -16.05 -13.48 11.85
C PHE A 179 -14.72 -13.18 12.55
N ALA A 180 -14.22 -14.16 13.28
CA ALA A 180 -12.83 -14.27 13.67
C ALA A 180 -12.32 -15.65 13.26
N LEU A 181 -11.13 -15.70 12.66
CA LEU A 181 -10.47 -16.93 12.20
C LEU A 181 -9.09 -17.02 12.84
N GLU A 182 -8.82 -18.13 13.52
CA GLU A 182 -7.48 -18.45 13.99
C GLU A 182 -6.56 -18.79 12.82
N THR A 183 -5.36 -18.23 12.81
CA THR A 183 -4.43 -18.36 11.67
C THR A 183 -3.10 -18.98 12.09
N LEU A 184 -2.41 -18.33 13.02
CA LEU A 184 -1.33 -18.92 13.81
C LEU A 184 -1.89 -19.30 15.19
N PRO A 185 -1.20 -20.14 15.98
CA PRO A 185 -1.64 -20.50 17.33
C PRO A 185 -2.04 -19.25 18.12
N ASP A 186 -3.31 -19.20 18.52
CA ASP A 186 -3.89 -18.13 19.34
C ASP A 186 -3.90 -16.72 18.70
N LEU A 187 -3.63 -16.60 17.40
CA LEU A 187 -3.72 -15.36 16.63
C LEU A 187 -4.95 -15.34 15.72
N TYR A 188 -5.80 -14.34 15.88
CA TYR A 188 -7.04 -14.20 15.13
C TYR A 188 -6.99 -13.06 14.12
N VAL A 189 -7.51 -13.34 12.92
CA VAL A 189 -7.90 -12.29 11.99
C VAL A 189 -9.41 -12.10 12.07
N CYS A 190 -9.84 -10.85 12.28
CA CYS A 190 -11.25 -10.48 12.35
C CYS A 190 -11.70 -9.79 11.06
N GLY A 191 -12.98 -9.96 10.71
CA GLY A 191 -13.52 -9.42 9.48
C GLY A 191 -15.03 -9.49 9.39
N SER A 192 -15.56 -9.13 8.22
CA SER A 192 -17.01 -9.17 7.93
C SER A 192 -17.27 -9.77 6.55
N ILE A 193 -18.26 -10.66 6.50
CA ILE A 193 -18.81 -11.28 5.30
C ILE A 193 -20.09 -10.53 4.92
N TYR A 194 -20.12 -9.94 3.74
CA TYR A 194 -21.30 -9.36 3.12
C TYR A 194 -21.83 -10.37 2.11
N ALA A 195 -23.06 -10.87 2.26
CA ALA A 195 -23.59 -11.93 1.42
C ALA A 195 -24.95 -11.56 0.80
N PRO A 196 -25.26 -12.01 -0.43
CA PRO A 196 -26.58 -11.82 -1.02
C PRO A 196 -27.67 -12.55 -0.20
N THR A 197 -28.88 -11.99 -0.09
CA THR A 197 -30.02 -12.72 0.51
C THR A 197 -30.67 -13.71 -0.45
N LYS A 198 -30.42 -13.56 -1.76
CA LYS A 198 -30.94 -14.43 -2.81
C LYS A 198 -30.29 -15.81 -2.71
N ARG A 199 -31.09 -16.88 -2.80
CA ARG A 199 -30.56 -18.25 -2.86
C ARG A 199 -29.80 -18.49 -4.17
N GLY A 200 -28.74 -19.30 -4.13
CA GLY A 200 -28.06 -19.77 -5.33
C GLY A 200 -26.56 -19.92 -5.11
N ARG A 201 -25.83 -20.00 -6.22
CA ARG A 201 -24.36 -19.94 -6.21
C ARG A 201 -23.92 -18.50 -6.41
N HIS A 202 -23.00 -18.04 -5.58
CA HIS A 202 -22.50 -16.66 -5.57
C HIS A 202 -21.03 -16.61 -5.97
N SER A 203 -20.65 -15.52 -6.61
CA SER A 203 -19.22 -15.18 -6.70
C SER A 203 -18.68 -14.90 -5.31
N LEU A 204 -17.37 -15.04 -5.13
CA LEU A 204 -16.66 -14.60 -3.94
C LEU A 204 -15.74 -13.45 -4.33
N ILE A 205 -15.69 -12.36 -3.57
CA ILE A 205 -14.71 -11.30 -3.76
C ILE A 205 -14.01 -11.03 -2.44
N MET A 206 -12.71 -11.30 -2.39
CA MET A 206 -11.86 -10.93 -1.27
C MET A 206 -11.59 -9.42 -1.31
N MET A 207 -11.77 -8.74 -0.18
CA MET A 207 -11.77 -7.29 -0.08
C MET A 207 -10.72 -6.77 0.91
N PRO A 208 -9.41 -6.95 0.62
CA PRO A 208 -8.37 -6.30 1.41
C PRO A 208 -8.54 -4.76 1.34
N VAL A 209 -8.23 -4.09 2.45
CA VAL A 209 -8.45 -2.63 2.58
C VAL A 209 -7.13 -1.86 2.61
N GLY A 210 -7.15 -0.62 2.13
CA GLY A 210 -6.00 0.28 2.23
C GLY A 210 -5.98 1.05 3.56
N HIS A 211 -4.97 1.92 3.71
CA HIS A 211 -4.77 2.80 4.87
C HIS A 211 -5.76 3.99 4.88
N TRP A 212 -7.03 3.73 4.63
CA TRP A 212 -8.11 4.71 4.78
C TRP A 212 -8.43 4.90 6.26
N ALA A 213 -8.99 6.05 6.62
CA ALA A 213 -9.53 6.26 7.97
C ALA A 213 -10.52 5.12 8.31
N ASP A 214 -10.34 4.51 9.48
CA ASP A 214 -11.12 3.36 9.96
C ASP A 214 -11.06 2.07 9.11
N ALA A 215 -10.16 1.99 8.12
CA ALA A 215 -9.91 0.81 7.28
C ALA A 215 -11.21 0.12 6.78
N ARG A 216 -11.48 -1.13 7.20
CA ARG A 216 -12.66 -1.88 6.74
C ARG A 216 -13.99 -1.37 7.29
N TYR A 217 -13.97 -0.55 8.34
CA TYR A 217 -15.16 0.07 8.91
C TYR A 217 -15.58 1.33 8.15
N ASN A 218 -14.68 1.87 7.31
CA ASN A 218 -14.92 3.08 6.54
C ASN A 218 -16.20 2.98 5.67
N PRO A 219 -17.05 4.03 5.64
CA PRO A 219 -18.27 4.05 4.84
C PRO A 219 -18.09 3.71 3.35
N ASP A 220 -17.05 4.22 2.69
CA ASP A 220 -16.78 3.95 1.27
C ASP A 220 -16.47 2.47 1.01
N MET A 221 -15.89 1.79 2.01
CA MET A 221 -15.67 0.35 1.94
C MET A 221 -16.98 -0.41 2.10
N GLN A 222 -17.85 -0.01 3.04
CA GLN A 222 -19.16 -0.63 3.24
C GLN A 222 -20.06 -0.49 2.00
N TYR A 223 -20.08 0.68 1.35
CA TYR A 223 -20.79 0.88 0.07
C TYR A 223 -20.31 -0.13 -0.98
N ARG A 224 -18.99 -0.30 -1.14
CA ARG A 224 -18.41 -1.27 -2.08
C ARG A 224 -18.85 -2.70 -1.79
N PHE A 225 -18.74 -3.13 -0.54
CA PHE A 225 -18.99 -4.52 -0.16
C PHE A 225 -20.47 -4.87 -0.25
N ALA A 226 -21.33 -3.99 0.27
CA ALA A 226 -22.76 -4.20 0.29
C ALA A 226 -23.39 -4.09 -1.11
N ALA A 227 -22.97 -3.15 -1.95
CA ALA A 227 -23.48 -3.03 -3.32
C ALA A 227 -23.17 -4.27 -4.17
N LEU A 228 -21.94 -4.81 -4.08
CA LEU A 228 -21.57 -6.05 -4.76
C LEU A 228 -22.28 -7.29 -4.16
N ALA A 229 -22.53 -7.29 -2.85
CA ALA A 229 -23.36 -8.32 -2.21
C ALA A 229 -24.80 -8.28 -2.69
N ARG A 230 -25.40 -7.10 -2.86
CA ARG A 230 -26.73 -6.97 -3.46
C ARG A 230 -26.76 -7.45 -4.92
N ALA A 231 -25.68 -7.22 -5.68
CA ALA A 231 -25.55 -7.68 -7.06
C ALA A 231 -25.31 -9.20 -7.19
N GLY A 232 -24.95 -9.90 -6.10
CA GLY A 232 -24.85 -11.36 -6.08
C GLY A 232 -23.48 -11.96 -5.76
N ALA A 233 -22.54 -11.16 -5.27
CA ALA A 233 -21.22 -11.62 -4.84
C ALA A 233 -21.06 -11.63 -3.30
N VAL A 234 -20.63 -12.73 -2.72
CA VAL A 234 -20.17 -12.74 -1.32
C VAL A 234 -18.87 -11.94 -1.24
N CYS A 235 -18.84 -10.87 -0.45
CA CYS A 235 -17.67 -10.02 -0.25
C CYS A 235 -17.08 -10.22 1.14
N VAL A 236 -15.77 -10.42 1.25
CA VAL A 236 -15.11 -10.72 2.54
C VAL A 236 -14.01 -9.69 2.81
N SER A 237 -14.22 -8.85 3.81
CA SER A 237 -13.23 -7.88 4.30
C SER A 237 -12.61 -8.36 5.61
N PHE A 238 -11.38 -7.96 5.88
CA PHE A 238 -10.65 -8.34 7.10
C PHE A 238 -9.69 -7.23 7.54
N ASP A 239 -9.32 -7.24 8.81
CA ASP A 239 -8.45 -6.25 9.42
C ASP A 239 -7.04 -6.25 8.81
N LEU A 240 -6.41 -5.07 8.78
CA LEU A 240 -4.97 -4.95 8.59
C LEU A 240 -4.25 -5.32 9.89
N VAL A 241 -2.99 -5.75 9.79
CA VAL A 241 -2.18 -6.06 10.98
C VAL A 241 -2.02 -4.80 11.82
N GLY A 242 -2.35 -4.85 13.12
CA GLY A 242 -2.26 -3.70 13.99
C GLY A 242 -3.32 -2.62 13.75
N TRP A 243 -4.39 -2.93 13.01
CA TRP A 243 -5.60 -2.10 12.88
C TRP A 243 -6.82 -2.87 13.35
N GLY A 244 -7.91 -2.16 13.65
CA GLY A 244 -9.18 -2.78 14.04
C GLY A 244 -8.99 -3.68 15.26
N GLU A 245 -9.41 -4.93 15.17
CA GLU A 245 -9.27 -5.87 16.29
C GLU A 245 -7.88 -6.52 16.34
N SER A 246 -7.11 -6.46 15.25
CA SER A 246 -5.68 -6.81 15.29
C SER A 246 -4.88 -5.83 16.14
N GLU A 247 -5.28 -4.55 16.21
CA GLU A 247 -4.66 -3.59 17.14
C GLU A 247 -4.82 -4.03 18.60
N MET A 248 -5.98 -4.61 18.95
CA MET A 248 -6.26 -5.12 20.30
C MET A 248 -5.38 -6.32 20.66
N GLN A 249 -4.97 -7.13 19.67
CA GLN A 249 -4.07 -8.27 19.87
C GLN A 249 -2.58 -7.94 19.76
N LEU A 250 -2.17 -7.10 18.81
CA LEU A 250 -0.75 -6.94 18.47
C LEU A 250 -0.21 -5.53 18.76
N GLY A 251 -1.09 -4.60 19.11
CA GLY A 251 -0.79 -3.18 19.23
C GLY A 251 -0.60 -2.50 17.87
N LYS A 252 -0.88 -1.19 17.83
CA LYS A 252 -0.79 -0.36 16.61
C LYS A 252 0.60 -0.38 15.96
N GLY A 253 1.64 -0.51 16.79
CA GLY A 253 3.03 -0.56 16.32
C GLY A 253 3.34 -1.76 15.43
N SER A 254 2.55 -2.84 15.50
CA SER A 254 2.78 -4.06 14.71
C SER A 254 2.59 -3.84 13.20
N HIS A 255 1.75 -2.87 12.82
CA HIS A 255 1.52 -2.47 11.43
C HIS A 255 2.81 -1.96 10.75
N ASN A 256 3.63 -1.21 11.48
CA ASN A 256 4.83 -0.58 10.94
C ASN A 256 6.07 -1.49 11.08
N THR A 257 5.90 -2.78 10.77
CA THR A 257 6.98 -3.78 10.82
C THR A 257 6.99 -4.63 9.56
N ALA A 258 8.14 -5.20 9.21
CA ALA A 258 8.26 -6.07 8.03
C ALA A 258 7.35 -7.32 8.12
N LEU A 259 7.04 -7.80 9.34
CA LEU A 259 6.15 -8.95 9.55
C LEU A 259 4.70 -8.70 9.12
N SER A 260 4.26 -7.44 9.08
CA SER A 260 2.89 -7.10 8.67
C SER A 260 2.59 -7.54 7.23
N GLN A 261 3.55 -7.46 6.30
CA GLN A 261 3.37 -7.85 4.91
C GLN A 261 3.06 -9.35 4.74
N PRO A 262 3.90 -10.29 5.20
CA PRO A 262 3.62 -11.71 5.07
C PRO A 262 2.44 -12.17 5.94
N LEU A 263 2.18 -11.54 7.08
CA LEU A 263 1.04 -11.89 7.94
C LEU A 263 -0.30 -11.53 7.28
N GLN A 264 -0.41 -10.37 6.62
CA GLN A 264 -1.61 -10.03 5.85
C GLN A 264 -1.81 -10.95 4.64
N CYS A 265 -0.73 -11.38 3.98
CA CYS A 265 -0.80 -12.37 2.91
C CYS A 265 -1.27 -13.74 3.42
N LEU A 266 -0.74 -14.19 4.56
CA LEU A 266 -1.17 -15.41 5.25
C LEU A 266 -2.67 -15.36 5.55
N TRP A 267 -3.15 -14.25 6.11
CA TRP A 267 -4.57 -14.06 6.42
C TRP A 267 -5.44 -14.16 5.17
N GLY A 268 -5.06 -13.52 4.07
CA GLY A 268 -5.81 -13.64 2.82
C GLY A 268 -5.90 -15.07 2.30
N VAL A 269 -4.81 -15.85 2.39
CA VAL A 269 -4.79 -17.27 2.00
C VAL A 269 -5.69 -18.10 2.93
N LYS A 270 -5.51 -17.99 4.26
CA LYS A 270 -6.25 -18.78 5.24
C LYS A 270 -7.74 -18.44 5.28
N ILE A 271 -8.12 -17.18 5.08
CA ILE A 271 -9.52 -16.76 4.96
C ILE A 271 -10.14 -17.35 3.69
N LEU A 272 -9.40 -17.36 2.56
CA LEU A 272 -9.90 -17.97 1.32
C LEU A 272 -10.10 -19.49 1.48
N ASP A 273 -9.18 -20.19 2.14
CA ASP A 273 -9.35 -21.61 2.47
C ASP A 273 -10.60 -21.85 3.32
N TRP A 274 -10.73 -21.09 4.41
CA TRP A 274 -11.84 -21.20 5.34
C TRP A 274 -13.19 -20.90 4.69
N ILE A 275 -13.30 -19.80 3.94
CA ILE A 275 -14.58 -19.41 3.33
C ILE A 275 -15.03 -20.44 2.29
N LEU A 276 -14.10 -20.99 1.50
CA LEU A 276 -14.42 -22.02 0.50
C LEU A 276 -14.75 -23.39 1.12
N ALA A 277 -14.26 -23.66 2.32
CA ALA A 277 -14.61 -24.85 3.10
C ALA A 277 -15.97 -24.70 3.80
N ASP A 278 -16.23 -23.56 4.44
CA ASP A 278 -17.43 -23.29 5.23
C ASP A 278 -18.66 -23.02 4.34
N ARG A 279 -18.51 -22.18 3.30
CA ARG A 279 -19.63 -21.74 2.45
C ARG A 279 -19.85 -22.64 1.24
N LYS A 280 -20.94 -23.39 1.27
CA LYS A 280 -21.35 -24.28 0.16
C LYS A 280 -22.06 -23.55 -0.98
N ASP A 281 -22.32 -22.26 -0.85
CA ASP A 281 -22.99 -21.42 -1.83
C ASP A 281 -22.02 -20.64 -2.73
N ILE A 282 -20.70 -20.81 -2.60
CA ILE A 282 -19.72 -20.16 -3.49
C ILE A 282 -19.57 -20.94 -4.81
N ASP A 283 -19.54 -20.23 -5.94
CA ASP A 283 -19.07 -20.72 -7.24
C ASP A 283 -17.55 -20.53 -7.36
N LYS A 284 -16.80 -21.63 -7.29
CA LYS A 284 -15.34 -21.61 -7.30
C LYS A 284 -14.73 -21.13 -8.63
N ARG A 285 -15.53 -20.93 -9.67
CA ARG A 285 -15.09 -20.36 -10.96
C ARG A 285 -15.13 -18.82 -10.97
N ARG A 286 -15.76 -18.21 -9.97
CA ARG A 286 -15.98 -16.75 -9.87
C ARG A 286 -15.43 -16.21 -8.54
N ILE A 287 -14.10 -16.26 -8.40
CA ILE A 287 -13.40 -15.81 -7.19
C ILE A 287 -12.58 -14.57 -7.56
N GLY A 288 -12.94 -13.42 -7.02
CA GLY A 288 -12.32 -12.14 -7.26
C GLY A 288 -11.50 -11.64 -6.09
N VAL A 289 -10.66 -10.64 -6.34
CA VAL A 289 -10.03 -9.83 -5.30
C VAL A 289 -10.05 -8.35 -5.69
N CYS A 290 -10.36 -7.47 -4.73
CA CYS A 290 -10.40 -6.03 -4.96
C CYS A 290 -10.06 -5.25 -3.70
N GLY A 291 -9.07 -4.37 -3.81
CA GLY A 291 -8.69 -3.44 -2.75
C GLY A 291 -8.15 -2.14 -3.34
N GLY A 292 -8.19 -1.08 -2.53
CA GLY A 292 -7.68 0.25 -2.90
C GLY A 292 -6.40 0.60 -2.16
N SER A 293 -5.48 1.34 -2.78
CA SER A 293 -4.21 1.76 -2.16
C SER A 293 -3.41 0.54 -1.68
N GLY A 294 -2.96 0.49 -0.42
CA GLY A 294 -2.30 -0.70 0.15
C GLY A 294 -3.13 -1.99 0.04
N GLY A 295 -4.47 -1.91 0.04
CA GLY A 295 -5.34 -3.06 -0.21
C GLY A 295 -5.28 -3.54 -1.67
N GLY A 296 -5.04 -2.62 -2.61
CA GLY A 296 -4.79 -2.97 -4.00
C GLY A 296 -3.42 -3.63 -4.17
N THR A 297 -2.41 -3.19 -3.43
CA THR A 297 -1.09 -3.85 -3.36
C THR A 297 -1.22 -5.27 -2.79
N LEU A 298 -1.99 -5.43 -1.70
CA LEU A 298 -2.30 -6.75 -1.15
C LEU A 298 -3.10 -7.62 -2.14
N SER A 299 -4.01 -7.02 -2.94
CA SER A 299 -4.72 -7.74 -3.99
C SER A 299 -3.76 -8.33 -5.03
N VAL A 300 -2.74 -7.58 -5.45
CA VAL A 300 -1.66 -8.10 -6.32
C VAL A 300 -1.01 -9.31 -5.67
N PHE A 301 -0.56 -9.19 -4.42
CA PHE A 301 0.13 -10.29 -3.73
C PHE A 301 -0.73 -11.55 -3.59
N LEU A 302 -2.02 -11.40 -3.29
CA LEU A 302 -2.94 -12.54 -3.20
C LEU A 302 -3.11 -13.26 -4.53
N THR A 303 -3.13 -12.54 -5.67
CA THR A 303 -3.17 -13.18 -7.00
C THR A 303 -1.88 -13.91 -7.38
N LEU A 304 -0.73 -13.50 -6.86
CA LEU A 304 0.53 -14.25 -7.04
C LEU A 304 0.55 -15.54 -6.24
N LEU A 305 0.03 -15.48 -5.01
CA LEU A 305 0.10 -16.56 -4.04
C LEU A 305 -0.95 -17.65 -4.27
N ASP A 306 -2.06 -17.33 -4.93
CA ASP A 306 -3.19 -18.23 -5.03
C ASP A 306 -3.83 -18.24 -6.43
N GLU A 307 -3.82 -19.40 -7.07
CA GLU A 307 -4.32 -19.55 -8.43
C GLU A 307 -5.85 -19.65 -8.51
N ARG A 308 -6.55 -19.74 -7.37
CA ARG A 308 -8.02 -19.83 -7.33
C ARG A 308 -8.69 -18.52 -7.71
N TYR A 309 -8.03 -17.37 -7.59
CA TYR A 309 -8.55 -16.10 -8.08
C TYR A 309 -8.74 -16.14 -9.60
N THR A 310 -9.93 -15.80 -10.08
CA THR A 310 -10.32 -15.77 -11.50
C THR A 310 -10.55 -14.36 -12.04
N ALA A 311 -10.64 -13.33 -11.19
CA ALA A 311 -10.61 -11.92 -11.59
C ALA A 311 -9.94 -11.04 -10.52
N ALA A 312 -9.40 -9.88 -10.91
CA ALA A 312 -8.77 -8.95 -9.98
C ALA A 312 -9.08 -7.48 -10.32
N ALA A 313 -9.32 -6.65 -9.31
CA ALA A 313 -9.52 -5.22 -9.47
C ALA A 313 -8.67 -4.40 -8.47
N PRO A 314 -7.33 -4.45 -8.56
CA PRO A 314 -6.46 -3.55 -7.80
C PRO A 314 -6.68 -2.07 -8.18
N ALA A 315 -6.95 -1.24 -7.17
CA ALA A 315 -7.30 0.15 -7.36
C ALA A 315 -6.30 1.11 -6.70
N MET A 316 -5.85 2.14 -7.43
CA MET A 316 -4.94 3.21 -6.98
C MET A 316 -3.72 2.70 -6.18
N SER A 317 -3.07 1.63 -6.65
CA SER A 317 -2.12 0.87 -5.82
C SER A 317 -0.72 0.74 -6.42
N PHE A 318 -0.57 -0.01 -7.51
CA PHE A 318 0.74 -0.41 -8.00
C PHE A 318 1.22 0.47 -9.15
N THR A 319 2.55 0.65 -9.22
CA THR A 319 3.24 1.18 -10.40
C THR A 319 4.59 0.47 -10.57
N SER A 320 5.33 0.81 -11.61
CA SER A 320 6.72 0.40 -11.80
C SER A 320 7.69 1.16 -10.87
N HIS A 321 7.32 2.35 -10.42
CA HIS A 321 8.20 3.27 -9.68
C HIS A 321 7.80 3.49 -8.22
N PHE A 322 6.77 2.82 -7.72
CA PHE A 322 6.37 2.84 -6.32
C PHE A 322 5.92 1.47 -5.82
N ASP A 323 6.62 0.95 -4.81
CA ASP A 323 6.40 -0.40 -4.26
C ASP A 323 5.36 -0.45 -3.13
N GLY A 324 4.94 0.72 -2.62
CA GLY A 324 4.12 0.87 -1.43
C GLY A 324 4.91 1.52 -0.29
N GLY A 325 4.34 2.53 0.37
CA GLY A 325 5.07 3.33 1.37
C GLY A 325 5.09 2.71 2.76
N CYS A 326 4.21 1.75 3.03
CA CYS A 326 4.11 1.07 4.31
C CYS A 326 4.94 -0.23 4.31
N PRO A 327 5.57 -0.61 5.45
CA PRO A 327 6.18 -1.92 5.60
C PRO A 327 5.24 -3.10 5.32
N CYS A 328 3.92 -2.93 5.46
CA CYS A 328 2.94 -3.97 5.10
C CYS A 328 2.82 -4.21 3.59
N GLU A 329 3.37 -3.32 2.77
CA GLU A 329 3.36 -3.38 1.31
C GLU A 329 4.74 -3.77 0.76
N SER A 330 5.83 -3.27 1.35
CA SER A 330 7.19 -3.39 0.80
C SER A 330 8.25 -3.87 1.79
N GLY A 331 7.89 -4.14 3.05
CA GLY A 331 8.83 -4.39 4.14
C GLY A 331 9.71 -5.64 3.98
N MET A 332 9.30 -6.60 3.15
CA MET A 332 10.07 -7.80 2.82
C MET A 332 10.95 -7.62 1.55
N GLY A 333 10.82 -6.50 0.85
CA GLY A 333 11.56 -6.21 -0.37
C GLY A 333 11.29 -7.23 -1.48
N THR A 334 10.03 -7.61 -1.67
CA THR A 334 9.56 -8.62 -2.63
C THR A 334 9.77 -8.22 -4.08
N THR A 335 9.89 -6.93 -4.38
CA THR A 335 10.20 -6.43 -5.74
C THR A 335 11.64 -6.73 -6.17
N ARG A 336 12.48 -7.30 -5.30
CA ARG A 336 13.78 -7.87 -5.67
C ARG A 336 13.68 -9.25 -6.33
N ALA A 337 12.49 -9.81 -6.46
CA ALA A 337 12.28 -11.12 -7.06
C ALA A 337 12.97 -11.22 -8.43
N ALA A 338 13.66 -12.33 -8.66
CA ALA A 338 14.32 -12.67 -9.91
C ALA A 338 15.31 -11.61 -10.43
N GLY A 339 16.10 -11.04 -9.52
CA GLY A 339 17.14 -10.06 -9.85
C GLY A 339 16.63 -8.63 -10.04
N GLY A 340 15.35 -8.36 -9.76
CA GLY A 340 14.73 -7.05 -9.87
C GLY A 340 13.42 -7.10 -10.65
N SER A 341 12.38 -6.51 -10.08
CA SER A 341 11.03 -6.45 -10.59
C SER A 341 10.32 -5.21 -10.03
N CYS A 342 9.01 -5.10 -10.25
CA CYS A 342 8.14 -4.09 -9.67
C CYS A 342 6.71 -4.64 -9.57
N ASN A 343 5.83 -3.96 -8.84
CA ASN A 343 4.45 -4.42 -8.67
C ASN A 343 3.67 -4.54 -10.00
N ALA A 344 4.04 -3.77 -11.03
CA ALA A 344 3.46 -3.90 -12.38
C ALA A 344 3.82 -5.23 -13.07
N GLU A 345 5.06 -5.72 -12.93
CA GLU A 345 5.45 -7.04 -13.44
C GLU A 345 4.88 -8.17 -12.57
N LEU A 346 4.86 -7.98 -11.25
CA LEU A 346 4.26 -8.96 -10.33
C LEU A 346 2.78 -9.18 -10.69
N VAL A 347 1.97 -8.12 -10.80
CA VAL A 347 0.55 -8.29 -11.14
C VAL A 347 0.34 -8.87 -12.55
N ALA A 348 1.26 -8.65 -13.48
CA ALA A 348 1.21 -9.26 -14.81
C ALA A 348 1.23 -10.80 -14.77
N THR A 349 1.72 -11.42 -13.68
CA THR A 349 1.65 -12.88 -13.47
C THR A 349 0.21 -13.40 -13.36
N PHE A 350 -0.78 -12.52 -13.25
CA PHE A 350 -2.20 -12.87 -13.32
C PHE A 350 -2.72 -13.09 -14.74
N ALA A 351 -1.97 -12.69 -15.78
CA ALA A 351 -2.32 -12.97 -17.16
C ALA A 351 -2.56 -14.47 -17.40
N PRO A 352 -3.55 -14.85 -18.23
CA PRO A 352 -4.47 -14.01 -19.00
C PRO A 352 -5.82 -13.72 -18.30
N LYS A 353 -5.92 -13.84 -16.97
CA LYS A 353 -7.19 -13.70 -16.25
C LYS A 353 -7.71 -12.25 -16.25
N PRO A 354 -9.03 -12.03 -16.27
CA PRO A 354 -9.62 -10.68 -16.25
C PRO A 354 -9.09 -9.78 -15.13
N MET A 355 -8.63 -8.58 -15.48
CA MET A 355 -8.11 -7.59 -14.55
C MET A 355 -8.55 -6.16 -14.89
N LEU A 356 -9.04 -5.45 -13.88
CA LEU A 356 -9.23 -4.00 -13.91
C LEU A 356 -8.14 -3.31 -13.08
N VAL A 357 -7.45 -2.35 -13.68
CA VAL A 357 -6.56 -1.43 -12.99
C VAL A 357 -7.26 -0.08 -12.86
N VAL A 358 -7.54 0.38 -11.65
CA VAL A 358 -8.08 1.73 -11.42
C VAL A 358 -6.93 2.68 -11.08
N SER A 359 -6.85 3.82 -11.76
CA SER A 359 -5.82 4.84 -11.53
C SER A 359 -6.40 6.26 -11.53
N ASP A 360 -5.66 7.22 -10.98
CA ASP A 360 -6.02 8.65 -11.01
C ASP A 360 -4.82 9.57 -11.27
N GLY A 361 -5.10 10.82 -11.65
CA GLY A 361 -4.05 11.80 -11.96
C GLY A 361 -3.44 12.47 -10.73
N GLY A 362 -4.03 12.30 -9.55
CA GLY A 362 -3.64 12.99 -8.32
C GLY A 362 -2.65 12.22 -7.45
N ASP A 363 -2.22 11.03 -7.85
CA ASP A 363 -1.29 10.19 -7.09
C ASP A 363 -0.21 9.53 -7.97
N TRP A 364 0.52 8.55 -7.41
CA TRP A 364 1.60 7.86 -8.14
C TRP A 364 1.10 7.06 -9.35
N THR A 365 -0.18 6.68 -9.40
CA THR A 365 -0.80 5.94 -10.50
C THR A 365 -1.12 6.79 -11.73
N ALA A 366 -0.80 8.09 -11.71
CA ALA A 366 -0.93 8.97 -12.87
C ALA A 366 -0.17 8.46 -14.11
N SER A 367 0.89 7.66 -13.93
CA SER A 367 1.64 7.04 -15.03
C SER A 367 0.96 5.83 -15.68
N VAL A 368 -0.02 5.22 -15.00
CA VAL A 368 -0.59 3.93 -15.41
C VAL A 368 -1.09 3.92 -16.85
N PRO A 369 -1.83 4.93 -17.35
CA PRO A 369 -2.33 4.91 -18.73
C PRO A 369 -1.22 4.88 -19.79
N THR A 370 -0.04 5.43 -19.46
CA THR A 370 1.06 5.61 -20.42
C THR A 370 2.23 4.64 -20.22
N LEU A 371 2.40 4.08 -19.01
CA LEU A 371 3.51 3.19 -18.67
C LEU A 371 3.01 1.78 -18.32
N GLU A 372 2.34 1.63 -17.18
CA GLU A 372 2.01 0.31 -16.65
C GLU A 372 0.91 -0.42 -17.43
N TYR A 373 -0.12 0.29 -17.91
CA TYR A 373 -1.21 -0.33 -18.65
C TYR A 373 -0.75 -0.87 -20.01
N PRO A 374 -0.01 -0.12 -20.86
CA PRO A 374 0.58 -0.67 -22.08
C PRO A 374 1.48 -1.88 -21.82
N PHE A 375 2.32 -1.83 -20.78
CA PHE A 375 3.16 -2.96 -20.37
C PHE A 375 2.34 -4.21 -20.06
N LEU A 376 1.24 -4.06 -19.30
CA LEU A 376 0.31 -5.16 -19.02
C LEU A 376 -0.37 -5.67 -20.31
N GLN A 377 -0.81 -4.78 -21.19
CA GLN A 377 -1.42 -5.17 -22.46
C GLN A 377 -0.48 -6.02 -23.31
N ASP A 378 0.82 -5.74 -23.30
CA ASP A 378 1.78 -6.55 -24.06
C ASP A 378 1.97 -7.95 -23.49
N ILE A 379 2.06 -8.08 -22.17
CA ILE A 379 2.13 -9.40 -21.51
C ILE A 379 0.84 -10.20 -21.74
N TYR A 380 -0.32 -9.57 -21.60
CA TYR A 380 -1.60 -10.20 -21.96
C TYR A 380 -1.68 -10.54 -23.45
N GLY A 381 -0.97 -9.79 -24.30
CA GLY A 381 -0.82 -10.02 -25.73
C GLY A 381 -0.16 -11.34 -26.06
N TYR A 382 0.79 -11.82 -25.25
CA TYR A 382 1.41 -13.15 -25.43
C TYR A 382 0.39 -14.30 -25.35
N TYR A 383 -0.76 -14.06 -24.72
CA TYR A 383 -1.86 -15.01 -24.61
C TYR A 383 -3.00 -14.74 -25.60
N GLY A 384 -2.88 -13.74 -26.47
CA GLY A 384 -3.99 -13.27 -27.30
C GLY A 384 -5.15 -12.69 -26.49
N ALA A 385 -4.86 -12.14 -25.30
CA ALA A 385 -5.87 -11.79 -24.29
C ALA A 385 -5.82 -10.32 -23.87
N LYS A 386 -5.35 -9.39 -24.73
CA LYS A 386 -5.22 -7.94 -24.40
C LYS A 386 -6.51 -7.34 -23.80
N GLN A 387 -7.67 -7.78 -24.28
CA GLN A 387 -9.01 -7.38 -23.83
C GLN A 387 -9.33 -7.76 -22.38
N GLN A 388 -8.59 -8.70 -21.80
CA GLN A 388 -8.78 -9.12 -20.41
C GLN A 388 -8.17 -8.16 -19.40
N VAL A 389 -7.33 -7.21 -19.83
CA VAL A 389 -6.81 -6.16 -18.95
C VAL A 389 -7.33 -4.79 -19.38
N ARG A 390 -7.86 -4.04 -18.40
CA ARG A 390 -8.47 -2.72 -18.62
C ARG A 390 -7.91 -1.72 -17.64
N ASN A 391 -7.83 -0.46 -18.04
CA ASN A 391 -7.54 0.64 -17.14
C ASN A 391 -8.71 1.63 -17.10
N ALA A 392 -9.28 1.85 -15.92
CA ALA A 392 -10.18 2.96 -15.65
C ALA A 392 -9.37 4.10 -15.02
N HIS A 393 -9.07 5.12 -15.81
CA HIS A 393 -8.27 6.26 -15.37
C HIS A 393 -9.14 7.49 -15.09
N PHE A 394 -8.94 8.10 -13.93
CA PHE A 394 -9.67 9.29 -13.46
C PHE A 394 -8.70 10.48 -13.36
N PRO A 395 -8.43 11.21 -14.46
CA PRO A 395 -7.33 12.17 -14.53
C PRO A 395 -7.47 13.36 -13.58
N ASP A 396 -8.70 13.79 -13.29
CA ASP A 396 -8.98 14.96 -12.44
C ASP A 396 -9.20 14.60 -10.96
N GLU A 397 -9.17 13.30 -10.63
CA GLU A 397 -9.37 12.81 -9.27
C GLU A 397 -8.05 12.65 -8.51
N ARG A 398 -8.17 12.44 -7.19
CA ARG A 398 -7.05 12.22 -6.27
C ARG A 398 -7.18 10.86 -5.57
N HIS A 399 -6.16 10.49 -4.79
CA HIS A 399 -6.06 9.25 -4.02
C HIS A 399 -7.22 9.03 -3.02
N GLN A 400 -8.37 8.59 -3.52
CA GLN A 400 -9.61 8.34 -2.80
C GLN A 400 -10.42 7.30 -3.56
N PHE A 401 -11.26 6.52 -2.87
CA PHE A 401 -12.14 5.51 -3.47
C PHE A 401 -13.53 6.09 -3.74
N THR A 402 -13.58 7.09 -4.62
CA THR A 402 -14.79 7.87 -4.97
C THR A 402 -15.91 7.01 -5.57
N PRO A 403 -17.16 7.50 -5.62
CA PRO A 403 -18.26 6.80 -6.27
C PRO A 403 -17.96 6.39 -7.72
N ALA A 404 -17.26 7.24 -8.50
CA ALA A 404 -16.91 6.93 -9.89
C ALA A 404 -15.92 5.75 -9.98
N LYS A 405 -14.93 5.69 -9.08
CA LYS A 405 -13.99 4.56 -8.99
C LYS A 405 -14.67 3.29 -8.50
N ARG A 406 -15.62 3.39 -7.57
CA ARG A 406 -16.45 2.26 -7.15
C ARG A 406 -17.31 1.74 -8.29
N GLN A 407 -17.92 2.63 -9.08
CA GLN A 407 -18.70 2.25 -10.26
C GLN A 407 -17.86 1.45 -11.27
N ALA A 408 -16.64 1.88 -11.58
CA ALA A 408 -15.76 1.13 -12.47
C ALA A 408 -15.48 -0.30 -11.96
N VAL A 409 -15.32 -0.48 -10.65
CA VAL A 409 -15.16 -1.80 -10.01
C VAL A 409 -16.45 -2.61 -10.09
N TYR A 410 -17.61 -1.98 -9.86
CA TYR A 410 -18.91 -2.62 -9.99
C TYR A 410 -19.11 -3.14 -11.40
N ASP A 411 -18.94 -2.28 -12.41
CA ASP A 411 -19.12 -2.62 -13.82
C ASP A 411 -18.24 -3.80 -14.23
N PHE A 412 -16.98 -3.78 -13.80
CA PHE A 412 -16.05 -4.88 -14.05
C PHE A 412 -16.53 -6.21 -13.48
N PHE A 413 -16.89 -6.27 -12.18
CA PHE A 413 -17.35 -7.51 -11.58
C PHE A 413 -18.73 -7.94 -12.08
N ILE A 414 -19.63 -6.99 -12.37
CA ILE A 414 -20.92 -7.26 -13.00
C ILE A 414 -20.71 -8.00 -14.31
N GLU A 415 -19.79 -7.52 -15.15
CA GLU A 415 -19.49 -8.16 -16.43
C GLU A 415 -18.82 -9.52 -16.25
N VAL A 416 -17.66 -9.58 -15.56
CA VAL A 416 -16.82 -10.80 -15.58
C VAL A 416 -17.41 -11.93 -14.73
N PHE A 417 -18.28 -11.61 -13.77
CA PHE A 417 -18.96 -12.60 -12.94
C PHE A 417 -20.46 -12.74 -13.22
N GLY A 418 -21.02 -11.97 -14.17
CA GLY A 418 -22.45 -12.00 -14.48
C GLY A 418 -23.31 -11.66 -13.26
N LEU A 419 -22.99 -10.57 -12.57
CA LEU A 419 -23.76 -10.09 -11.43
C LEU A 419 -25.00 -9.31 -11.89
N ASP A 420 -25.96 -9.13 -10.98
CA ASP A 420 -27.18 -8.38 -11.21
C ASP A 420 -26.93 -6.88 -11.03
N GLY A 421 -26.56 -6.21 -12.13
CA GLY A 421 -26.18 -4.79 -12.13
C GLY A 421 -27.28 -3.85 -11.62
N ASP A 422 -28.55 -4.17 -11.88
CA ASP A 422 -29.71 -3.39 -11.42
C ASP A 422 -29.82 -3.34 -9.89
N ARG A 423 -29.16 -4.29 -9.19
CA ARG A 423 -29.13 -4.34 -7.72
C ARG A 423 -27.88 -3.71 -7.11
N CYS A 424 -26.90 -3.34 -7.92
CA CYS A 424 -25.69 -2.66 -7.48
C CYS A 424 -25.94 -1.16 -7.24
N ASP A 425 -26.71 -0.88 -6.18
CA ASP A 425 -27.19 0.46 -5.83
C ASP A 425 -26.78 0.82 -4.40
N GLU A 426 -25.89 1.80 -4.26
CA GLU A 426 -25.39 2.29 -2.97
C GLU A 426 -26.46 2.95 -2.10
N SER A 427 -27.54 3.50 -2.68
CA SER A 427 -28.60 4.18 -1.93
C SER A 427 -29.38 3.22 -1.01
N ARG A 428 -29.26 1.91 -1.24
CA ARG A 428 -29.87 0.84 -0.46
C ARG A 428 -28.92 0.21 0.56
N VAL A 429 -27.69 0.72 0.65
CA VAL A 429 -26.69 0.24 1.61
C VAL A 429 -26.95 0.90 2.96
N THR A 430 -27.01 0.07 4.00
CA THR A 430 -27.00 0.53 5.38
C THR A 430 -25.56 0.57 5.90
N LEU A 431 -25.13 1.74 6.37
CA LEU A 431 -23.84 1.90 7.04
C LEU A 431 -23.95 1.44 8.50
N GLU A 432 -23.07 0.53 8.88
CA GLU A 432 -22.91 0.07 10.26
C GLU A 432 -21.81 0.87 10.96
N SER A 433 -21.96 1.07 12.27
CA SER A 433 -20.90 1.63 13.10
C SER A 433 -19.72 0.66 13.22
N PRO A 434 -18.49 1.15 13.52
CA PRO A 434 -17.34 0.27 13.78
C PRO A 434 -17.63 -0.80 14.84
N ALA A 435 -18.33 -0.44 15.92
CA ALA A 435 -18.71 -1.39 16.98
C ALA A 435 -19.58 -2.55 16.50
N GLN A 436 -20.46 -2.33 15.51
CA GLN A 436 -21.27 -3.40 14.91
C GLN A 436 -20.45 -4.32 14.00
N LEU A 437 -19.34 -3.85 13.45
CA LEU A 437 -18.46 -4.60 12.55
C LEU A 437 -17.30 -5.31 13.28
N GLN A 438 -17.17 -5.08 14.59
CA GLN A 438 -16.26 -5.81 15.47
C GLN A 438 -16.87 -7.18 15.86
N MET A 439 -16.02 -8.20 15.97
CA MET A 439 -16.37 -9.54 16.42
C MET A 439 -16.34 -9.64 17.95
N PHE A 440 -15.26 -9.15 18.57
CA PHE A 440 -15.04 -9.16 20.01
C PHE A 440 -15.22 -7.76 20.60
N GLY A 441 -14.69 -6.73 19.96
CA GLY A 441 -14.82 -5.32 20.34
C GLY A 441 -14.00 -4.88 21.56
N CYS A 442 -13.44 -5.81 22.32
CA CYS A 442 -12.44 -5.54 23.36
C CYS A 442 -11.53 -6.75 23.61
N PRO A 443 -10.31 -6.56 24.16
CA PRO A 443 -9.36 -7.64 24.44
C PRO A 443 -9.93 -8.77 25.30
N GLU A 444 -10.77 -8.47 26.30
CA GLU A 444 -11.28 -9.45 27.26
C GLU A 444 -12.27 -10.45 26.65
N LYS A 445 -12.78 -10.17 25.44
CA LYS A 445 -13.72 -11.03 24.72
C LYS A 445 -13.04 -11.95 23.71
N PHE A 446 -11.74 -11.79 23.48
CA PHE A 446 -10.99 -12.74 22.66
C PHE A 446 -10.94 -14.13 23.34
N PRO A 447 -10.81 -15.22 22.57
CA PRO A 447 -10.70 -16.56 23.13
C PRO A 447 -9.56 -16.68 24.14
N ALA A 448 -9.76 -17.49 25.18
CA ALA A 448 -8.71 -17.76 26.16
C ALA A 448 -7.46 -18.33 25.46
N GLY A 449 -6.29 -17.83 25.86
CA GLY A 449 -5.00 -18.17 25.25
C GLY A 449 -4.56 -17.22 24.13
N SER A 450 -5.43 -16.31 23.66
CA SER A 450 -5.12 -15.37 22.57
C SER A 450 -3.83 -14.59 22.81
N VAL A 451 -3.09 -14.36 21.72
CA VAL A 451 -1.92 -13.48 21.72
C VAL A 451 -2.34 -12.02 21.91
N PHE A 452 -1.65 -11.30 22.81
CA PHE A 452 -1.89 -9.89 23.12
C PHE A 452 -0.66 -8.99 22.96
N SER A 453 0.42 -9.48 22.32
CA SER A 453 1.50 -8.61 21.87
C SER A 453 2.25 -9.14 20.65
N LEU A 454 2.88 -8.23 19.89
CA LEU A 454 3.81 -8.60 18.82
C LEU A 454 5.02 -9.41 19.33
N ALA A 455 5.48 -9.13 20.56
CA ALA A 455 6.61 -9.83 21.15
C ALA A 455 6.25 -11.30 21.43
N GLU A 456 5.07 -11.53 21.99
CA GLU A 456 4.51 -12.87 22.20
C GLU A 456 4.34 -13.64 20.89
N LEU A 457 3.76 -13.00 19.86
CA LEU A 457 3.65 -13.61 18.53
C LEU A 457 5.01 -14.04 17.99
N LYS A 458 6.03 -13.18 18.08
CA LYS A 458 7.39 -13.49 17.63
C LYS A 458 8.01 -14.63 18.43
N SER A 459 7.75 -14.70 19.73
CA SER A 459 8.21 -15.78 20.60
C SER A 459 7.61 -17.13 20.18
N LEU A 460 6.29 -17.16 19.93
CA LEU A 460 5.60 -18.36 19.44
C LEU A 460 6.12 -18.80 18.07
N MET A 461 6.37 -17.84 17.18
CA MET A 461 6.96 -18.12 15.86
C MET A 461 8.40 -18.64 15.94
N ALA A 462 9.17 -18.26 16.96
CA ALA A 462 10.57 -18.66 17.13
C ALA A 462 10.74 -20.02 17.84
N ALA A 463 9.71 -20.52 18.52
CA ALA A 463 9.77 -21.82 19.18
C ALA A 463 10.01 -22.95 18.15
N PRO A 464 10.95 -23.89 18.41
CA PRO A 464 11.07 -25.12 17.64
C PRO A 464 9.79 -25.95 17.79
N GLU A 465 9.43 -26.67 16.72
CA GLU A 465 8.28 -27.60 16.70
C GLU A 465 8.46 -28.78 17.66
#